data_AF-A0A8H4XB97-F1
#
_entry.id   AF-A0A8H4XB97-F1
#
_cell.length_a   1.000
_cell.length_b   1.000
_cell.length_c   1.000
_cell.angle_alpha   90.00
_cell.angle_beta   90.00
_cell.angle_gamma   90.00
#
_symmetry.space_group_name_H-M   'P 1'
#
loop_
_entity.id
_entity.type
_entity.pdbx_description
1 polymer ?
#
loop_
_entity_poly.entity_id
_entity_poly.type
_entity_poly.pdbx_seq_one_letter_code
_entity_poly.pdbx_strand_id
1 'polypeptide(L)'
;MPSIVTSLCTLGAITAPVAASIHPVTLPSGFFSGPQSGIGSWYRATANADDTNGHSWCGYEYSNSDPVFAVSLKEMGGATYDTDPTAWEEQTRKYCGLEAKVTDPVTGKSKLMYIGDAFDDKWVRSPGSIDIMIDVFSAIHGNPNGDKNDIIDGVEWEFTGKVNSRFAAPGASN
;
A
#
# COMPACT_ATOMS: atom_id res chain seq x y z
N MET A 1 13.11 -62.83 20.60
CA MET A 1 13.51 -61.58 19.93
C MET A 1 12.48 -60.52 20.31
N PRO A 2 12.83 -59.45 21.05
CA PRO A 2 11.88 -58.38 21.35
C PRO A 2 11.95 -57.31 20.25
N SER A 3 10.81 -57.00 19.63
CA SER A 3 10.67 -55.87 18.71
C SER A 3 10.51 -54.57 19.50
N ILE A 4 11.44 -53.64 19.31
CA ILE A 4 11.38 -52.28 19.86
C ILE A 4 10.51 -51.44 18.92
N VAL A 5 9.45 -50.85 19.47
CA VAL A 5 8.62 -49.84 18.82
C VAL A 5 9.35 -48.50 18.90
N THR A 6 9.70 -47.91 17.76
CA THR A 6 10.23 -46.54 17.69
C THR A 6 9.15 -45.62 17.17
N SER A 7 8.44 -44.94 18.08
CA SER A 7 7.59 -43.81 17.73
C SER A 7 8.47 -42.61 17.38
N LEU A 8 8.49 -42.22 16.10
CA LEU A 8 8.97 -40.92 15.68
C LEU A 8 7.91 -39.86 16.01
N CYS A 9 8.15 -39.07 17.06
CA CYS A 9 7.49 -37.77 17.21
C CYS A 9 8.09 -36.80 16.19
N THR A 10 7.40 -36.55 15.09
CA THR A 10 7.68 -35.41 14.20
C THR A 10 7.34 -34.12 14.95
N LEU A 11 8.35 -33.36 15.36
CA LEU A 11 8.17 -31.96 15.75
C LEU A 11 7.77 -31.18 14.49
N GLY A 12 6.50 -30.82 14.37
CA GLY A 12 6.05 -29.82 13.40
C GLY A 12 6.64 -28.46 13.80
N ALA A 13 7.37 -27.82 12.88
CA ALA A 13 7.82 -26.45 13.06
C ALA A 13 6.59 -25.53 13.13
N ILE A 14 6.37 -24.93 14.30
CA ILE A 14 5.34 -23.91 14.50
C ILE A 14 5.90 -22.62 13.89
N THR A 15 5.50 -22.30 12.65
CA THR A 15 5.74 -20.98 12.08
C THR A 15 4.79 -20.00 12.76
N ALA A 16 5.28 -19.29 13.77
CA ALA A 16 4.51 -18.21 14.37
C ALA A 16 4.24 -17.15 13.27
N PRO A 17 2.99 -16.67 13.10
CA PRO A 17 2.73 -15.56 12.20
C PRO A 17 3.54 -14.36 12.71
N VAL A 18 4.41 -13.81 11.86
CA VAL A 18 5.11 -12.56 12.15
C VAL A 18 4.01 -11.51 12.27
N ALA A 19 3.73 -11.08 13.51
CA ALA A 19 2.78 -10.01 13.74
C ALA A 19 3.27 -8.77 13.00
N ALA A 20 2.36 -8.10 12.28
CA ALA A 20 2.65 -6.84 11.63
C ALA A 20 3.27 -5.86 12.65
N SER A 21 4.50 -5.44 12.40
CA SER A 21 5.20 -4.43 13.19
C SER A 21 4.99 -3.06 12.57
N ILE A 22 4.71 -2.08 13.42
CA ILE A 22 4.74 -0.66 13.02
C ILE A 22 5.93 -0.04 13.74
N HIS A 23 6.87 0.52 12.99
CA HIS A 23 8.07 1.13 13.57
C HIS A 23 8.47 2.41 12.83
N PRO A 24 9.19 3.33 13.52
CA PRO A 24 9.66 4.57 12.90
C PRO A 24 10.69 4.31 11.80
N VAL A 25 10.71 5.17 10.78
CA VAL A 25 11.68 5.16 9.69
C VAL A 25 12.05 6.59 9.30
N THR A 26 13.23 6.77 8.70
CA THR A 26 13.58 8.02 8.03
C THR A 26 12.92 8.05 6.65
N LEU A 27 12.07 9.03 6.41
CA LEU A 27 11.43 9.19 5.10
C LEU A 27 12.47 9.50 4.02
N PRO A 28 12.32 8.96 2.80
CA PRO A 28 13.19 9.31 1.69
C PRO A 28 13.24 10.82 1.43
N SER A 29 14.45 11.37 1.32
CA SER A 29 14.63 12.80 1.04
C SER A 29 14.01 13.18 -0.31
N GLY A 30 13.28 14.30 -0.35
CA GLY A 30 12.63 14.82 -1.56
C GLY A 30 11.37 14.08 -1.99
N PHE A 31 10.97 13.02 -1.28
CA PHE A 31 9.73 12.29 -1.56
C PHE A 31 8.58 12.84 -0.72
N PHE A 32 7.64 13.54 -1.36
CA PHE A 32 6.44 14.14 -0.74
C PHE A 32 6.68 14.72 0.66
N SER A 33 7.60 15.69 0.74
CA SER A 33 8.02 16.26 2.03
C SER A 33 6.93 17.15 2.64
N GLY A 34 6.54 16.84 3.88
CA GLY A 34 5.51 17.57 4.62
C GLY A 34 4.09 17.34 4.09
N PRO A 35 3.13 18.19 4.48
CA PRO A 35 1.74 18.07 4.05
C PRO A 35 1.58 18.15 2.53
N GLN A 36 0.79 17.25 1.98
CA GLN A 36 0.42 17.17 0.57
C GLN A 36 -1.08 17.44 0.41
N SER A 37 -1.45 17.97 -0.76
CA SER A 37 -2.84 18.08 -1.18
C SER A 37 -2.97 17.80 -2.68
N GLY A 38 -4.04 17.12 -3.10
CA GLY A 38 -4.28 16.75 -4.49
C GLY A 38 -5.66 16.16 -4.73
N ILE A 39 -5.80 15.35 -5.78
CA ILE A 39 -7.03 14.58 -6.03
C ILE A 39 -6.90 13.22 -5.34
N GLY A 40 -7.90 12.85 -4.54
CA GLY A 40 -8.06 11.50 -4.01
C GLY A 40 -9.04 10.73 -4.88
N SER A 41 -8.55 9.90 -5.80
CA SER A 41 -9.39 8.98 -6.56
C SER A 41 -9.52 7.63 -5.84
N TRP A 42 -10.16 6.65 -6.48
CA TRP A 42 -10.29 5.32 -5.92
C TRP A 42 -10.11 4.19 -6.94
N TYR A 43 -9.65 3.05 -6.43
CA TYR A 43 -9.50 1.81 -7.17
C TYR A 43 -9.97 0.59 -6.35
N ARG A 44 -10.26 -0.50 -7.06
CA ARG A 44 -10.55 -1.82 -6.49
C ARG A 44 -9.33 -2.71 -6.62
N ALA A 45 -9.15 -3.62 -5.68
CA ALA A 45 -8.07 -4.60 -5.68
C ALA A 45 -8.10 -5.51 -6.91
N THR A 46 -9.28 -5.87 -7.42
CA THR A 46 -9.40 -6.73 -8.60
C THR A 46 -10.50 -6.22 -9.52
N ALA A 47 -10.11 -5.37 -10.47
CA ALA A 47 -11.00 -4.85 -11.48
C ALA A 47 -10.24 -4.44 -12.75
N ASN A 48 -10.61 -5.01 -13.90
CA ASN A 48 -10.02 -4.64 -15.19
C ASN A 48 -10.18 -3.14 -15.51
N ALA A 49 -11.26 -2.51 -15.05
CA ALA A 49 -11.50 -1.07 -15.27
C ALA A 49 -10.54 -0.16 -14.47
N ASP A 50 -9.84 -0.73 -13.48
CA ASP A 50 -8.90 -0.04 -12.62
C ASP A 50 -7.45 -0.54 -12.87
N ASP A 51 -7.24 -1.32 -13.94
CA ASP A 51 -5.95 -1.96 -14.28
C ASP A 51 -5.36 -2.85 -13.16
N THR A 52 -6.20 -3.43 -12.29
CA THR A 52 -5.78 -4.25 -11.14
C THR A 52 -6.14 -5.74 -11.26
N ASN A 53 -5.37 -6.60 -10.57
CA ASN A 53 -5.45 -8.07 -10.67
C ASN A 53 -5.37 -8.81 -9.32
N GLY A 54 -5.58 -8.10 -8.21
CA GLY A 54 -5.48 -8.64 -6.85
C GLY A 54 -4.06 -8.65 -6.25
N HIS A 55 -3.05 -8.30 -7.04
CA HIS A 55 -1.65 -8.21 -6.59
C HIS A 55 -1.18 -6.76 -6.66
N SER A 56 -0.64 -6.27 -5.55
CA SER A 56 -0.01 -4.95 -5.49
C SER A 56 1.27 -4.87 -6.30
N TRP A 57 1.61 -3.65 -6.74
CA TRP A 57 2.97 -3.30 -7.12
C TRP A 57 3.99 -3.57 -6.01
N CYS A 58 3.57 -3.56 -4.74
CA CYS A 58 4.41 -3.91 -3.60
C CYS A 58 4.66 -5.42 -3.41
N GLY A 59 4.15 -6.28 -4.30
CA GLY A 59 4.50 -7.70 -4.37
C GLY A 59 3.70 -8.61 -3.44
N TYR A 60 2.57 -8.15 -2.90
CA TYR A 60 1.65 -8.95 -2.09
C TYR A 60 0.21 -8.91 -2.62
N GLU A 61 -0.56 -9.96 -2.32
CA GLU A 61 -2.00 -9.97 -2.56
C GLU A 61 -2.73 -9.00 -1.62
N TYR A 62 -3.66 -8.22 -2.16
CA TYR A 62 -4.48 -7.29 -1.39
C TYR A 62 -5.97 -7.46 -1.67
N SER A 63 -6.80 -6.77 -0.89
CA SER A 63 -8.25 -6.75 -1.00
C SER A 63 -8.78 -5.32 -0.93
N ASN A 64 -10.03 -5.12 -1.34
CA ASN A 64 -10.72 -3.81 -1.23
C ASN A 64 -10.72 -3.24 0.20
N SER A 65 -10.58 -4.10 1.21
CA SER A 65 -10.62 -3.72 2.62
C SER A 65 -9.28 -3.28 3.19
N ASP A 66 -8.17 -3.52 2.47
CA ASP A 66 -6.85 -3.17 2.97
C ASP A 66 -6.66 -1.64 3.01
N PRO A 67 -6.06 -1.10 4.09
CA PRO A 67 -5.84 0.33 4.29
C PRO A 67 -4.68 0.86 3.42
N VAL A 68 -4.76 0.66 2.11
CA VAL A 68 -3.69 1.02 1.17
C VAL A 68 -4.12 2.14 0.24
N PHE A 69 -3.13 2.91 -0.20
CA PHE A 69 -3.25 3.90 -1.25
C PHE A 69 -2.06 3.79 -2.20
N ALA A 70 -2.22 4.34 -3.39
CA ALA A 70 -1.22 4.40 -4.42
C ALA A 70 -0.77 5.86 -4.63
N VAL A 71 0.53 6.05 -4.78
CA VAL A 71 1.14 7.32 -5.21
C VAL A 71 1.70 7.12 -6.61
N SER A 72 2.03 8.23 -7.29
CA SER A 72 2.68 8.21 -8.61
C SER A 72 3.83 7.18 -8.69
N LEU A 73 3.76 6.29 -9.68
CA LEU A 73 4.82 5.33 -9.97
C LEU A 73 6.14 6.04 -10.32
N LYS A 74 6.09 7.12 -11.09
CA LYS A 74 7.26 7.94 -11.42
C LYS A 74 7.93 8.54 -10.19
N GLU A 75 7.18 9.03 -9.21
CA GLU A 75 7.76 9.56 -7.95
C GLU A 75 8.45 8.46 -7.11
N MET A 76 8.03 7.20 -7.29
CA MET A 76 8.69 6.03 -6.70
C MET A 76 9.86 5.49 -7.53
N GLY A 77 10.18 6.10 -8.68
CA GLY A 77 11.32 5.74 -9.53
C GLY A 77 10.96 4.97 -10.80
N GLY A 78 9.67 4.67 -11.03
CA GLY A 78 9.17 4.23 -12.32
C GLY A 78 9.36 2.74 -12.67
N ALA A 79 10.00 1.94 -11.83
CA ALA A 79 10.26 0.53 -12.15
C ALA A 79 9.07 -0.37 -11.82
N THR A 80 8.83 -1.35 -12.69
CA THR A 80 7.92 -2.47 -12.45
C THR A 80 8.70 -3.77 -12.50
N TYR A 81 8.13 -4.85 -11.96
CA TYR A 81 8.74 -6.17 -12.01
C TYR A 81 9.09 -6.59 -13.46
N ASP A 82 8.21 -6.29 -14.41
CA ASP A 82 8.36 -6.68 -15.82
C ASP A 82 9.39 -5.80 -16.58
N THR A 83 9.61 -4.57 -16.14
CA THR A 83 10.52 -3.63 -16.83
C THR A 83 11.93 -3.65 -16.27
N ASP A 84 12.07 -3.69 -14.94
CA ASP A 84 13.35 -3.73 -14.23
C ASP A 84 13.12 -4.31 -12.82
N PRO A 85 13.22 -5.64 -12.65
CA PRO A 85 12.92 -6.29 -11.38
C PRO A 85 13.91 -5.89 -10.27
N THR A 86 15.17 -5.56 -10.62
CA THR A 86 16.16 -5.14 -9.62
C THR A 86 15.82 -3.75 -9.10
N ALA A 87 15.54 -2.79 -9.98
CA ALA A 87 15.11 -1.46 -9.55
C ALA A 87 13.75 -1.51 -8.83
N TRP A 88 12.82 -2.37 -9.28
CA TRP A 88 11.54 -2.58 -8.62
C TRP A 88 11.72 -3.11 -7.18
N GLU A 89 12.60 -4.08 -6.94
CA GLU A 89 12.91 -4.56 -5.59
C GLU A 89 13.47 -3.45 -4.70
N GLU A 90 14.39 -2.63 -5.22
CA GLU A 90 14.96 -1.50 -4.46
C GLU A 90 13.89 -0.44 -4.12
N GLN A 91 13.04 -0.09 -5.08
CA GLN A 91 11.99 0.91 -4.93
C GLN A 91 10.90 0.42 -3.97
N THR A 92 10.42 -0.81 -4.13
CA THR A 92 9.41 -1.38 -3.22
C THR A 92 9.92 -1.49 -1.78
N ARG A 93 11.19 -1.87 -1.57
CA ARG A 93 11.81 -1.85 -0.22
C ARG A 93 11.87 -0.45 0.41
N LYS A 94 11.97 0.58 -0.42
CA LYS A 94 12.10 1.96 0.01
C LYS A 94 10.77 2.64 0.33
N TYR A 95 9.71 2.32 -0.42
CA TYR A 95 8.45 3.06 -0.38
C TYR A 95 7.25 2.27 0.17
N CYS A 96 7.20 0.96 -0.06
CA CYS A 96 6.04 0.17 0.36
C CYS A 96 5.91 0.10 1.87
N GLY A 97 4.67 0.24 2.36
CA GLY A 97 4.33 0.20 3.77
C GLY A 97 4.48 1.53 4.50
N LEU A 98 5.03 2.59 3.86
CA LEU A 98 5.10 3.92 4.46
C LEU A 98 3.70 4.40 4.84
N GLU A 99 3.54 4.76 6.11
CA GLU A 99 2.26 5.17 6.70
C GLU A 99 2.01 6.66 6.48
N ALA A 100 0.83 6.99 5.99
CA ALA A 100 0.33 8.36 5.89
C ALA A 100 -1.00 8.51 6.64
N LYS A 101 -1.22 9.69 7.21
CA LYS A 101 -2.56 10.11 7.59
C LYS A 101 -3.19 10.79 6.39
N VAL A 102 -4.31 10.25 5.90
CA VAL A 102 -5.05 10.76 4.76
C VAL A 102 -6.41 11.26 5.23
N THR A 103 -6.81 12.45 4.78
CA THR A 103 -8.01 13.17 5.22
C THR A 103 -8.81 13.66 4.03
N ASP A 104 -10.11 13.41 4.07
CA ASP A 104 -11.06 14.12 3.22
C ASP A 104 -11.47 15.42 3.94
N PRO A 105 -11.09 16.60 3.42
CA PRO A 105 -11.41 17.87 4.07
C PRO A 105 -12.91 18.20 4.05
N VAL A 106 -13.68 17.63 3.12
CA VAL A 106 -15.13 17.89 2.99
C VAL A 106 -15.89 17.23 4.13
N THR A 107 -15.56 15.98 4.45
CA THR A 107 -16.20 15.23 5.55
C THR A 107 -15.48 15.40 6.89
N GLY A 108 -14.22 15.84 6.87
CA GLY A 108 -13.34 15.91 8.03
C GLY A 108 -12.85 14.56 8.56
N LYS A 109 -13.12 13.46 7.84
CA LYS A 109 -12.71 12.12 8.25
C LYS A 109 -11.28 11.83 7.80
N SER A 110 -10.54 11.14 8.65
CA SER A 110 -9.19 10.69 8.35
C SER A 110 -9.02 9.18 8.58
N LYS A 111 -8.04 8.59 7.89
CA LYS A 111 -7.56 7.23 8.17
C LYS A 111 -6.04 7.17 8.04
N LEU A 112 -5.42 6.26 8.79
CA LEU A 112 -4.06 5.83 8.49
C LEU A 112 -4.12 4.85 7.31
N MET A 113 -3.26 5.10 6.33
CA MET A 113 -3.15 4.31 5.12
C MET A 113 -1.67 4.06 4.82
N TYR A 114 -1.38 3.06 4.01
CA TYR A 114 -0.02 2.66 3.67
C TYR A 114 0.19 2.71 2.16
N ILE A 115 1.37 3.13 1.70
CA ILE A 115 1.73 2.91 0.30
C ILE A 115 1.69 1.40 0.06
N GLY A 116 0.72 0.97 -0.73
CA GLY A 116 0.52 -0.44 -1.03
C GLY A 116 0.40 -0.72 -2.51
N ASP A 117 0.42 0.32 -3.36
CA ASP A 117 0.42 0.15 -4.81
C ASP A 117 1.04 1.36 -5.50
N ALA A 118 1.13 1.30 -6.84
CA ALA A 118 1.63 2.38 -7.68
C ALA A 118 0.54 2.92 -8.62
N PHE A 119 0.45 4.25 -8.72
CA PHE A 119 -0.53 4.93 -9.55
C PHE A 119 0.09 5.30 -10.90
N ASP A 120 -0.52 4.86 -12.00
CA ASP A 120 -0.07 5.22 -13.35
C ASP A 120 -0.13 6.74 -13.54
N ASP A 121 1.03 7.31 -13.86
CA ASP A 121 1.25 8.75 -14.02
C ASP A 121 0.35 9.41 -15.06
N LYS A 122 -0.17 8.65 -16.04
CA LYS A 122 -1.11 9.20 -17.03
C LYS A 122 -2.43 9.66 -16.39
N TRP A 123 -2.76 9.15 -15.21
CA TRP A 123 -3.98 9.48 -14.45
C TRP A 123 -3.72 10.45 -13.29
N VAL A 124 -2.45 10.71 -12.94
CA VAL A 124 -2.07 11.69 -11.92
C VAL A 124 -2.29 13.10 -12.47
N ARG A 125 -3.32 13.81 -11.96
CA ARG A 125 -3.73 15.12 -12.48
C ARG A 125 -3.08 16.31 -11.77
N SER A 126 -2.63 16.13 -10.54
CA SER A 126 -1.92 17.15 -9.76
C SER A 126 -0.88 16.50 -8.85
N PRO A 127 0.20 17.24 -8.48
CA PRO A 127 1.09 16.80 -7.41
C PRO A 127 0.31 16.43 -6.15
N GLY A 128 0.73 15.39 -5.45
CA GLY A 128 0.03 14.91 -4.25
C GLY A 128 -1.28 14.15 -4.52
N SER A 129 -1.68 13.95 -5.78
CA SER A 129 -2.81 13.05 -6.09
C SER A 129 -2.48 11.61 -5.68
N ILE A 130 -3.49 10.94 -5.15
CA ILE A 130 -3.41 9.56 -4.68
C ILE A 130 -4.61 8.77 -5.16
N ASP A 131 -4.43 7.46 -5.33
CA ASP A 131 -5.52 6.54 -5.62
C ASP A 131 -5.77 5.67 -4.38
N ILE A 132 -7.00 5.68 -3.85
CA ILE A 132 -7.32 5.09 -2.54
C ILE A 132 -8.10 3.79 -2.72
N MET A 133 -7.76 2.75 -1.97
CA MET A 133 -8.53 1.50 -2.02
C MET A 133 -10.00 1.75 -1.65
N ILE A 134 -10.93 1.19 -2.43
CA ILE A 134 -12.34 1.60 -2.46
C ILE A 134 -13.07 1.58 -1.10
N ASP A 135 -12.83 0.60 -0.23
CA ASP A 135 -13.55 0.55 1.06
C ASP A 135 -13.03 1.63 2.02
N VAL A 136 -11.75 1.99 1.86
CA VAL A 136 -11.11 3.05 2.63
C VAL A 136 -11.55 4.42 2.14
N PHE A 137 -11.63 4.61 0.82
CA PHE A 137 -12.25 5.79 0.20
C PHE A 137 -13.69 5.94 0.70
N SER A 138 -14.47 4.87 0.67
CA SER A 138 -15.87 4.86 1.11
C SER A 138 -16.02 5.20 2.60
N ALA A 139 -15.05 4.82 3.43
CA ALA A 139 -15.07 5.12 4.86
C ALA A 139 -14.85 6.62 5.15
N ILE A 140 -14.00 7.30 4.37
CA ILE A 140 -13.67 8.70 4.59
C ILE A 140 -14.53 9.66 3.75
N HIS A 141 -14.94 9.30 2.54
CA HIS A 141 -15.69 10.16 1.63
C HIS A 141 -17.15 9.73 1.49
N GLY A 142 -17.36 8.49 1.05
CA GLY A 142 -18.66 7.92 0.73
C GLY A 142 -18.53 6.89 -0.39
N ASN A 143 -19.53 6.03 -0.57
CA ASN A 143 -19.49 5.03 -1.64
C ASN A 143 -19.69 5.70 -3.01
N PRO A 144 -18.71 5.61 -3.94
CA PRO A 144 -18.80 6.27 -5.24
C PRO A 144 -19.75 5.56 -6.22
N ASN A 145 -20.32 4.41 -5.84
CA ASN A 145 -21.26 3.62 -6.65
C ASN A 145 -20.78 3.32 -8.08
N GLY A 146 -19.46 3.26 -8.28
CA GLY A 146 -18.85 3.02 -9.58
C GLY A 146 -18.54 4.26 -10.42
N ASP A 147 -18.90 5.47 -9.98
CA ASP A 147 -18.58 6.72 -10.69
C ASP A 147 -17.12 7.12 -10.44
N LYS A 148 -16.32 7.12 -11.52
CA LYS A 148 -14.90 7.51 -11.46
C LYS A 148 -14.70 9.03 -11.35
N ASN A 149 -15.76 9.82 -11.49
CA ASN A 149 -15.71 11.26 -11.23
C ASN A 149 -16.06 11.61 -9.78
N ASP A 150 -16.55 10.64 -8.99
CA ASP A 150 -16.70 10.79 -7.55
C ASP A 150 -15.31 10.65 -6.90
N ILE A 151 -14.74 11.79 -6.55
CA ILE A 151 -13.38 11.97 -6.07
C ILE A 151 -13.36 12.91 -4.87
N ILE A 152 -12.31 12.80 -4.05
CA ILE A 152 -11.99 13.80 -3.04
C ILE A 152 -11.19 14.92 -3.72
N ASP A 153 -11.83 16.04 -4.01
CA ASP A 153 -11.13 17.24 -4.47
C ASP A 153 -10.40 17.91 -3.29
N GLY A 154 -9.08 17.99 -3.37
CA GLY A 154 -8.24 18.54 -2.31
C GLY A 154 -7.95 17.58 -1.15
N VAL A 155 -7.91 16.26 -1.39
CA VAL A 155 -7.50 15.29 -0.35
C VAL A 155 -6.20 15.72 0.30
N GLU A 156 -6.13 15.66 1.62
CA GLU A 156 -4.95 16.09 2.40
C GLU A 156 -4.25 14.86 2.97
N TRP A 157 -2.93 14.79 2.84
CA TRP A 157 -2.19 13.70 3.45
C TRP A 157 -0.76 14.05 3.82
N GLU A 158 -0.20 13.34 4.79
CA GLU A 158 1.18 13.49 5.24
C GLU A 158 1.71 12.16 5.79
N PHE A 159 2.96 11.85 5.48
CA PHE A 159 3.65 10.69 6.05
C PHE A 159 3.89 10.86 7.55
N THR A 160 3.68 9.79 8.31
CA THR A 160 3.84 9.79 9.77
C THR A 160 5.27 9.49 10.23
N GLY A 161 6.16 9.16 9.29
CA GLY A 161 7.51 8.67 9.59
C GLY A 161 7.52 7.23 10.14
N LYS A 162 6.49 6.43 9.82
CA LYS A 162 6.41 5.01 10.19
C LYS A 162 6.22 4.14 8.96
N VAL A 163 6.54 2.86 9.12
CA VAL A 163 6.25 1.81 8.15
C VAL A 163 5.49 0.68 8.83
N ASN A 164 4.57 0.05 8.10
CA ASN A 164 3.87 -1.15 8.55
C ASN A 164 4.37 -2.36 7.76
N SER A 165 5.00 -3.32 8.43
CA SER A 165 5.62 -4.49 7.78
C SER A 165 4.64 -5.44 7.11
N ARG A 166 3.33 -5.36 7.38
CA ARG A 166 2.31 -6.10 6.62
C ARG A 166 2.17 -5.60 5.19
N PHE A 167 2.36 -4.31 4.96
CA PHE A 167 2.18 -3.65 3.66
C PHE A 167 3.52 -3.25 3.04
N ALA A 168 4.62 -3.70 3.63
CA ALA A 168 5.96 -3.46 3.14
C ALA A 168 6.42 -4.65 2.28
N ALA A 169 7.24 -4.38 1.27
CA ALA A 169 7.82 -5.44 0.45
C ALA A 169 8.82 -6.28 1.27
N PRO A 170 9.08 -7.54 0.89
CA PRO A 170 10.12 -8.35 1.53
C PRO A 170 11.49 -7.64 1.57
N GLY A 171 12.04 -7.46 2.77
CA GLY A 171 13.29 -6.74 2.99
C GLY A 171 13.17 -5.21 3.04
N ALA A 172 11.94 -4.68 3.01
CA ALA A 172 11.69 -3.29 3.37
C ALA A 172 11.96 -3.10 4.87
N SER A 173 12.51 -1.95 5.26
CA SER A 173 12.88 -1.59 6.65
C SER A 173 14.18 -2.20 7.19
N ASN A 174 15.31 -1.88 6.55
CA ASN A 174 16.60 -1.88 7.26
C ASN A 174 16.86 -0.50 7.88
#